data_AF-A0A497P1R9-F1
#
_entry.id   AF-A0A497P1R9-F1
#
_cell.length_a   1.000
_cell.length_b   1.000
_cell.length_c   1.000
_cell.angle_alpha   90.00
_cell.angle_beta   90.00
_cell.angle_gamma   90.00
#
_symmetry.space_group_name_H-M   'P 1'
#
loop_
_entity.id
_entity.type
_entity.pdbx_description
1 polymer ?
#
loop_
_entity_poly.entity_id
_entity_poly.type
_entity_poly.pdbx_seq_one_letter_code
_entity_poly.pdbx_strand_id
1 'polypeptide(L)' 'MITIDELEKYCEGKDFHLSEFTERVITMVNKKDGNCPCRIDDIPCPCEYHLEEIESQGHCHCNLFIKN' A
#
# COMPACT_ATOMS: atom_id res chain seq x y z
N MET A 1 -2.02 -13.80 3.85
CA MET A 1 -3.06 -12.76 3.76
C MET A 1 -2.50 -11.57 4.49
N ILE A 2 -2.32 -10.44 3.80
CA ILE A 2 -1.77 -9.22 4.39
C ILE A 2 -2.81 -8.66 5.38
N THR A 3 -2.35 -8.30 6.58
CA THR A 3 -3.18 -7.69 7.63
C THR A 3 -2.87 -6.19 7.79
N ILE A 4 -3.75 -5.48 8.50
CA ILE A 4 -3.53 -4.07 8.85
C ILE A 4 -2.32 -3.95 9.77
N ASP A 5 -2.24 -4.74 10.83
CA ASP A 5 -1.13 -4.72 11.80
C ASP A 5 0.25 -4.93 11.13
N GLU A 6 0.33 -5.82 10.14
CA GLU A 6 1.57 -6.04 9.37
C GLU A 6 1.99 -4.77 8.60
N LEU A 7 1.01 -4.06 8.05
CA LEU A 7 1.25 -2.83 7.30
C LEU A 7 1.46 -1.61 8.19
N GLU A 8 0.82 -1.54 9.36
CA GLU A 8 1.10 -0.51 10.36
C GLU A 8 2.54 -0.63 10.85
N LYS A 9 2.96 -1.86 11.18
CA LYS A 9 4.35 -2.17 11.51
C LYS A 9 5.31 -1.84 10.36
N TYR A 10 4.88 -2.02 9.12
CA TYR A 10 5.66 -1.58 7.96
C TYR A 10 5.82 -0.05 7.93
N CYS A 11 4.81 0.73 8.32
CA CYS A 11 4.88 2.19 8.32
C CYS A 11 5.69 2.76 9.50
N GLU A 12 5.96 1.98 10.56
CA GLU A 12 6.73 2.44 11.72
C GLU A 12 8.11 3.01 11.32
N GLY A 13 8.37 4.25 11.75
CA GLY A 13 9.62 4.96 11.47
C GLY A 13 9.77 5.48 10.04
N LYS A 14 8.73 5.39 9.20
CA LYS A 14 8.70 5.95 7.84
C LYS A 14 7.88 7.24 7.79
N ASP A 15 8.10 8.05 6.75
CA ASP A 15 7.41 9.33 6.54
C ASP A 15 6.07 9.19 5.80
N PHE A 16 5.32 8.12 6.11
CA PHE A 16 3.99 7.86 5.57
C PHE A 16 3.22 6.92 6.49
N HIS A 17 1.91 6.89 6.32
CA HIS A 17 0.97 6.08 7.10
C HIS A 17 -0.08 5.44 6.19
N LEU A 18 -0.89 4.55 6.77
CA LEU A 18 -2.01 3.90 6.11
C LEU A 18 -3.19 4.86 5.91
N SER A 19 -3.83 4.83 4.74
CA SER A 19 -4.95 5.71 4.43
C SER A 19 -6.27 5.30 5.10
N GLU A 20 -7.26 6.18 5.07
CA GLU A 20 -8.64 5.85 5.44
C GLU A 20 -9.27 4.73 4.58
N PHE A 21 -8.70 4.46 3.39
CA PHE A 21 -9.18 3.42 2.47
C PHE A 21 -8.52 2.05 2.68
N THR A 22 -7.68 1.92 3.71
CA THR A 22 -6.86 0.74 3.98
C THR A 22 -7.64 -0.58 3.95
N GLU A 23 -8.78 -0.68 4.64
CA GLU A 23 -9.58 -1.91 4.66
C GLU A 23 -10.03 -2.35 3.26
N ARG A 24 -10.49 -1.38 2.46
CA ARG A 24 -10.92 -1.62 1.08
C ARG A 24 -9.75 -2.07 0.22
N VAL A 25 -8.60 -1.38 0.32
CA VAL A 25 -7.43 -1.68 -0.52
C VAL A 25 -6.81 -3.03 -0.14
N ILE A 26 -6.66 -3.34 1.15
CA ILE A 26 -6.18 -4.65 1.63
C ILE A 26 -7.09 -5.78 1.16
N THR A 27 -8.41 -5.59 1.16
CA THR A 27 -9.34 -6.58 0.61
C THR A 27 -9.03 -6.89 -0.85
N MET A 28 -8.71 -5.87 -1.66
CA MET A 28 -8.37 -6.06 -3.07
C MET A 28 -6.99 -6.69 -3.25
N VAL A 29 -6.01 -6.31 -2.43
CA VAL A 29 -4.67 -6.93 -2.39
C VAL A 29 -4.78 -8.42 -2.08
N ASN A 30 -5.57 -8.79 -1.07
CA ASN A 30 -5.76 -10.19 -0.68
C ASN A 30 -6.56 -10.99 -1.71
N LYS A 31 -7.49 -10.36 -2.44
CA LYS A 31 -8.16 -10.99 -3.60
C LYS A 31 -7.23 -11.21 -4.79
N LYS A 32 -6.12 -10.47 -4.86
CA LYS A 32 -5.05 -10.61 -5.86
C LYS A 32 -3.81 -11.31 -5.27
N ASP A 33 -4.02 -12.23 -4.32
CA ASP A 33 -2.98 -13.06 -3.71
C ASP A 33 -1.77 -12.28 -3.14
N GLY A 34 -2.01 -11.09 -2.57
CA GLY A 34 -0.97 -10.25 -2.00
C GLY A 34 -0.33 -9.26 -2.98
N ASN A 35 -0.78 -9.23 -4.24
CA ASN A 35 -0.29 -8.31 -5.25
C ASN A 35 -1.03 -6.98 -5.25
N CYS A 36 -0.34 -5.94 -5.70
CA CYS A 36 -0.85 -4.58 -5.83
C CYS A 36 -2.09 -4.56 -6.76
N PRO A 37 -3.26 -4.11 -6.27
CA PRO A 37 -4.51 -4.22 -7.02
C PRO A 37 -4.62 -3.21 -8.16
N CYS A 38 -3.77 -2.19 -8.19
CA CYS A 38 -3.78 -1.17 -9.25
C CYS A 38 -2.80 -1.46 -10.40
N ARG A 39 -2.05 -2.56 -10.31
CA ARG A 39 -1.15 -3.00 -11.38
C ARG A 39 -1.78 -4.15 -12.14
N ILE A 40 -1.51 -4.23 -13.44
CA ILE A 40 -1.96 -5.33 -14.30
C ILE A 40 -1.19 -6.59 -13.90
N ASP A 41 0.14 -6.50 -13.87
CA ASP A 41 1.02 -7.60 -13.49
C ASP A 41 0.93 -7.94 -12.00
N ASP A 42 1.35 -9.15 -11.67
CA ASP A 42 1.43 -9.67 -10.30
C ASP A 42 2.67 -9.11 -9.60
N ILE A 43 2.55 -7.86 -9.14
CA ILE A 43 3.57 -7.16 -8.38
C ILE A 43 3.18 -7.18 -6.91
N PRO A 44 4.00 -7.75 -5.99
CA PRO A 44 3.67 -7.82 -4.57
C PRO A 44 3.36 -6.46 -3.95
N CYS A 45 2.47 -6.40 -2.95
CA CYS A 45 2.21 -5.22 -2.15
C CYS A 45 2.98 -5.30 -0.82
N PRO A 46 3.70 -4.25 -0.38
CA PRO A 46 3.93 -2.96 -1.04
C PRO A 46 4.74 -3.10 -2.34
N CYS A 47 4.31 -2.45 -3.43
CA CYS A 47 4.97 -2.57 -4.74
C CYS A 47 6.22 -1.71 -4.82
N GLU A 48 7.18 -2.06 -5.67
CA GLU A 48 8.42 -1.30 -5.83
C GLU A 48 8.24 0.21 -6.10
N TYR A 49 7.11 0.60 -6.72
CA TYR A 49 6.80 2.00 -7.07
C TYR A 49 6.28 2.86 -5.91
N HIS A 50 5.77 2.23 -4.84
CA HIS A 50 4.98 2.99 -3.85
C HIS A 50 5.76 4.13 -3.18
N LEU A 51 7.08 3.96 -2.95
CA LEU A 51 7.90 4.99 -2.31
C LEU A 51 8.07 6.22 -3.21
N GLU A 52 8.40 6.02 -4.49
CA GLU A 52 8.54 7.12 -5.45
C GLU A 52 7.20 7.85 -5.67
N GLU A 53 6.10 7.11 -5.69
CA GLU A 53 4.75 7.69 -5.78
C GLU A 53 4.40 8.50 -4.54
N ILE A 54 4.70 8.00 -3.33
CA ILE A 54 4.51 8.75 -2.09
C ILE A 54 5.36 10.02 -2.08
N GLU A 55 6.62 9.93 -2.52
CA GLU A 55 7.52 11.09 -2.55
C GLU A 55 7.05 12.17 -3.54
N SER A 56 6.61 11.76 -4.74
CA SER A 56 6.25 12.67 -5.83
C SER A 56 4.78 13.16 -5.79
N GLN A 57 3.85 12.34 -5.30
CA GLN A 57 2.39 12.59 -5.33
C GLN A 57 1.80 12.77 -3.92
N GLY A 58 2.55 12.42 -2.87
CA GLY A 58 2.05 12.40 -1.50
C GLY A 58 1.27 11.13 -1.14
N HIS A 59 1.11 10.19 -2.06
CA HIS A 59 0.48 8.88 -1.80
C HIS A 59 0.92 7.86 -2.85
N CYS A 60 0.82 6.56 -2.55
CA CYS A 60 0.98 5.53 -3.58
C CYS A 60 -0.25 5.51 -4.51
N HIS A 61 -0.13 4.92 -5.70
CA HIS A 61 -1.18 4.99 -6.72
C HIS A 61 -2.51 4.35 -6.30
N CYS A 62 -2.48 3.26 -5.54
CA CYS A 62 -3.70 2.65 -4.99
C CYS A 62 -4.23 3.36 -3.74
N ASN A 63 -3.56 4.42 -3.30
CA ASN A 63 -3.90 5.22 -2.13
C ASN A 63 -3.96 4.40 -0.83
N LEU A 64 -3.11 3.37 -0.70
CA LEU A 64 -2.93 2.60 0.54
C LEU A 64 -2.03 3.33 1.53
N PHE A 65 -0.94 3.92 1.04
CA PHE A 65 0.05 4.66 1.83
C PHE A 65 -0.02 6.13 1.46
N ILE A 66 -0.06 7.01 2.46
CA ILE A 66 -0.13 8.47 2.32
C ILE A 66 1.03 9.09 3.10
N LYS A 67 1.71 10.06 2.49
CA LYS A 67 2.77 10.84 3.13
C LYS A 67 2.21 11.57 4.35
N ASN A 68 3.04 11.69 5.39
CA ASN A 68 2.68 12.47 6.59
C ASN A 68 2.54 13.97 6.31
#